data_AF-A0A0E4GDB4-F1
#
_entry.id   AF-A0A0E4GDB4-F1
#
_cell.length_a   1.000
_cell.length_b   1.000
_cell.length_c   1.000
_cell.angle_alpha   90.00
_cell.angle_beta   90.00
_cell.angle_gamma   90.00
#
_symmetry.space_group_name_H-M   'P 1'
#
loop_
_entity.id
_entity.type
_entity.pdbx_description
1 polymer ?
#
loop_
_entity_poly.entity_id
_entity_poly.type
_entity_poly.pdbx_seq_one_letter_code
_entity_poly.pdbx_strand_id
1 'polypeptide(L)' 'MLVKNVFRQNSFYTALYQMIPDNHILKQIDSAIDLSFVNDLLADRYCKNFGRPA' A
#
# COMPACT_ATOMS: atom_id res chain seq x y z
N MET A 1 -7.26 5.87 -14.77
CA MET A 1 -7.89 5.83 -13.43
C MET A 1 -6.83 6.32 -12.46
N LEU A 2 -7.02 7.48 -11.82
CA LEU A 2 -6.00 8.06 -10.95
C LEU A 2 -5.89 7.20 -9.70
N VAL A 3 -4.81 6.41 -9.58
CA VAL A 3 -4.49 5.67 -8.35
C VAL A 3 -4.38 6.73 -7.25
N LYS A 4 -5.38 6.77 -6.36
CA LYS A 4 -5.33 7.63 -5.19
C LYS A 4 -4.06 7.25 -4.43
N ASN A 5 -3.14 8.20 -4.28
CA ASN A 5 -1.96 8.03 -3.44
C ASN A 5 -2.41 8.07 -1.98
N VAL A 6 -3.06 6.99 -1.54
CA VAL A 6 -3.40 6.77 -0.15
C VAL A 6 -2.09 6.40 0.52
N PHE A 7 -1.62 7.23 1.45
CA PHE A 7 -0.43 6.93 2.25
C PHE A 7 -0.70 5.67 3.06
N ARG A 8 -0.33 4.51 2.49
CA ARG A 8 -0.57 3.22 3.14
C ARG A 8 0.35 3.01 4.34
N GLN A 9 1.44 3.77 4.47
CA GLN A 9 2.41 3.63 5.55
C GLN A 9 2.69 4.98 6.20
N ASN A 10 2.51 5.05 7.52
CA ASN A 10 2.69 6.26 8.31
C ASN A 10 4.01 6.18 9.10
N SER A 11 5.13 5.99 8.39
CA SER A 11 6.47 5.97 8.99
C SER A 11 7.35 7.05 8.35
N PHE A 12 8.38 7.47 9.08
CA PHE A 12 9.38 8.42 8.55
C PHE A 12 10.05 7.88 7.26
N TYR A 13 10.13 6.56 7.13
CA TYR A 13 10.71 5.89 5.98
C TYR A 13 9.85 5.92 4.71
N THR A 14 8.62 6.45 4.76
CA THR A 14 7.76 6.51 3.57
C THR A 14 8.40 7.32 2.43
N ALA A 15 9.25 8.31 2.75
CA ALA A 15 10.01 9.06 1.75
C ALA A 15 10.96 8.16 0.92
N LEU A 16 11.47 7.05 1.48
CA LEU A 16 12.36 6.13 0.77
C LEU A 16 11.68 5.44 -0.41
N TYR A 17 10.36 5.27 -0.40
CA TYR A 17 9.63 4.67 -1.52
C TYR A 17 9.68 5.54 -2.79
N GLN A 18 9.89 6.85 -2.64
CA GLN A 18 10.09 7.76 -3.78
C GLN A 18 11.42 7.49 -4.50
N MET A 19 12.39 6.88 -3.82
CA MET A 19 13.69 6.53 -4.40
C MET A 19 13.67 5.22 -5.19
N ILE A 20 12.60 4.42 -5.10
CA ILE A 20 12.46 3.17 -5.86
C ILE A 20 12.23 3.51 -7.34
N PRO A 21 12.98 2.92 -8.29
CA PRO A 21 12.78 3.16 -9.73
C PRO A 21 11.38 2.77 -10.21
N ASP A 22 10.81 3.48 -11.19
CA ASP A 22 9.46 3.20 -11.69
C ASP A 22 9.35 1.89 -12.48
N ASN A 23 10.46 1.42 -13.06
CA ASN A 23 10.55 0.09 -13.68
C ASN A 23 10.70 -1.06 -12.66
N HIS A 24 10.61 -0.76 -11.35
CA HIS A 24 10.60 -1.79 -10.33
C HIS A 24 9.33 -2.63 -10.41
N ILE A 25 9.48 -3.95 -10.43
CA ILE A 25 8.38 -4.90 -10.65
C ILE A 25 7.17 -4.66 -9.72
N LEU A 26 7.39 -4.36 -8.44
CA LEU A 26 6.29 -4.13 -7.50
C LEU A 26 5.53 -2.82 -7.77
N LYS A 27 6.18 -1.78 -8.29
CA LYS A 27 5.50 -0.55 -8.72
C LYS A 27 4.68 -0.80 -9.99
N GLN A 28 5.19 -1.63 -10.90
CA GLN A 28 4.46 -2.02 -12.10
C GLN A 28 3.22 -2.86 -11.74
N ILE A 29 3.34 -3.80 -10.79
CA ILE A 29 2.20 -4.58 -10.31
C ILE A 29 1.17 -3.69 -9.61
N ASP A 30 1.59 -2.82 -8.68
CA ASP A 30 0.69 -1.90 -7.96
C ASP A 30 -0.07 -0.94 -8.90
N SER A 31 0.56 -0.52 -10.00
CA SER A 31 -0.10 0.31 -11.02
C SER A 31 -1.00 -0.47 -11.99
N ALA A 32 -0.80 -1.79 -12.12
CA ALA A 32 -1.57 -2.63 -13.03
C ALA A 32 -2.78 -3.31 -12.36
N ILE A 33 -2.74 -3.53 -11.04
CA ILE A 33 -3.74 -4.33 -10.32
C ILE A 33 -4.15 -3.62 -9.03
N ASP A 34 -5.46 -3.43 -8.84
CA ASP A 34 -6.02 -2.95 -7.57
C ASP A 34 -6.31 -4.11 -6.63
N LEU A 35 -5.52 -4.21 -5.56
CA LEU A 35 -5.68 -5.21 -4.49
C LEU A 35 -6.32 -4.64 -3.22
N SER A 36 -6.95 -3.46 -3.29
CA SER A 36 -7.60 -2.83 -2.12
C SER A 36 -8.66 -3.71 -1.46
N PHE A 37 -9.34 -4.58 -2.23
CA PHE A 37 -10.34 -5.53 -1.71
C PHE A 37 -9.80 -6.49 -0.64
N VAL A 38 -8.49 -6.76 -0.63
CA VAL A 38 -7.87 -7.69 0.32
C VAL A 38 -7.98 -7.16 1.75
N ASN A 39 -7.92 -5.84 1.93
CA ASN A 39 -8.06 -5.20 3.24
C ASN A 39 -9.45 -5.48 3.84
N ASP A 40 -10.50 -5.33 3.04
CA ASP A 40 -11.88 -5.61 3.46
C ASP A 40 -12.08 -7.11 3.70
N LEU A 41 -11.54 -7.95 2.81
CA LEU A 41 -11.64 -9.41 2.92
C LEU A 41 -11.01 -9.96 4.20
N LEU A 42 -9.93 -9.35 4.68
CA LEU A 42 -9.17 -9.80 5.85
C LEU A 42 -9.33 -8.87 7.07
N ALA A 43 -10.31 -7.96 7.05
CA ALA A 43 -10.53 -6.96 8.09
C ALA A 43 -10.68 -7.57 9.50
N ASP A 44 -11.30 -8.75 9.59
CA ASP A 44 -11.51 -9.50 10.83
C ASP A 44 -10.21 -10.10 11.40
N ARG A 45 -9.17 -10.23 10.57
CA ARG A 45 -7.86 -10.79 10.95
C ARG A 45 -6.84 -9.73 11.34
N TYR A 46 -7.06 -8.47 10.97
CA TYR A 46 -6.17 -7.38 11.37
C TYR A 46 -6.37 -7.01 12.84
N CYS A 47 -5.25 -6.70 13.51
CA CYS A 47 -5.32 -6.11 14.83
C CYS A 47 -5.75 -4.64 14.72
N LYS A 48 -6.96 -4.34 15.21
CA LYS A 48 -7.55 -2.99 15.12
C LYS A 48 -6.74 -1.91 15.84
N ASN A 49 -5.98 -2.30 16.87
CA ASN A 49 -5.36 -1.38 17.80
C ASN A 49 -3.83 -1.33 17.69
N PHE A 50 -3.21 -2.30 17.01
CA PHE A 50 -1.75 -2.42 16.92
C PHE A 50 -1.33 -2.83 15.51
N GLY A 51 -0.46 -2.03 14.87
CA GLY A 51 0.11 -2.36 13.57
C GLY A 51 -0.08 -1.27 12.52
N ARG A 52 0.11 -1.67 11.25
CA ARG A 52 -0.14 -0.80 10.09
C ARG A 52 -1.65 -0.73 9.83
N PRO A 53 -2.25 0.45 9.67
CA PRO A 53 -3.64 0.55 9.26
C PRO A 53 -3.80 -0.10 7.87
N ALA A 54 -4.71 -1.07 7.79
CA ALA A 54 -5.14 -1.68 6.53
C ALA A 54 -6.23 -0.82 5.90
#